data_AF-A0A3D8R2N9-F1
#
_entry.id   AF-A0A3D8R2N9-F1
#
_cell.length_a   1.000
_cell.length_b   1.000
_cell.length_c   1.000
_cell.angle_alpha   90.00
_cell.angle_beta   90.00
_cell.angle_gamma   90.00
#
_symmetry.space_group_name_H-M   'P 1'
#
loop_
_entity.id
_entity.type
_entity.pdbx_description
1 polymer ?
#
loop_
_entity_poly.entity_id
_entity_poly.type
_entity_poly.pdbx_seq_one_letter_code
_entity_poly.pdbx_strand_id
1 'polypeptide(L)'
;MTEAWMVNGESVDMILWVPTPHKAVPFDKYTYLGFTGLFNMIHWPALALPLGMSVNKALDEWVDVVPSNELGAHIQSLYDPETYHGLPLSVQLIGRRFEDEKLLAIADKVS
;
A
#
# COMPACT_ATOMS: atom_id res chain seq x y z
N MET A 1 7.16 -10.36 -19.57
CA MET A 1 6.77 -10.19 -18.15
C MET A 1 7.85 -10.65 -17.17
N THR A 2 8.68 -11.64 -17.49
CA THR A 2 9.80 -12.05 -16.62
C THR A 2 10.78 -10.92 -16.33
N GLU A 3 11.10 -10.08 -17.32
CA GLU A 3 12.00 -8.93 -17.15
C GLU A 3 11.49 -7.90 -16.13
N ALA A 4 10.17 -7.72 -16.00
CA ALA A 4 9.59 -6.80 -15.03
C ALA A 4 9.76 -7.27 -13.57
N TRP A 5 10.15 -8.54 -13.37
CA TRP A 5 10.42 -9.14 -12.07
C TRP A 5 11.94 -9.28 -11.79
N MET A 6 12.77 -8.61 -12.61
CA MET A 6 14.21 -8.61 -12.49
C MET A 6 14.70 -7.19 -12.13
N VAL A 7 15.62 -7.08 -11.18
CA VAL A 7 16.32 -5.84 -10.84
C VAL A 7 17.81 -6.11 -10.96
N ASN A 8 18.50 -5.33 -11.81
CA ASN A 8 19.95 -5.47 -12.07
C ASN A 8 20.42 -6.88 -12.46
N GLY A 9 19.56 -7.66 -13.11
CA GLY A 9 19.87 -9.04 -13.53
C GLY A 9 19.55 -10.12 -12.48
N GLU A 10 19.02 -9.75 -11.32
CA GLU A 10 18.58 -10.67 -10.27
C GLU A 10 17.05 -10.69 -10.15
N SER A 11 16.48 -11.85 -9.83
CA SER A 11 15.04 -11.97 -9.59
C SER A 11 14.68 -11.37 -8.24
N VAL A 12 13.60 -10.59 -8.21
CA VAL A 12 13.03 -10.08 -6.95
C VAL A 12 12.32 -11.22 -6.20
N ASP A 13 12.38 -11.22 -4.88
CA ASP A 13 11.64 -12.20 -4.07
C ASP A 13 10.21 -11.75 -3.77
N MET A 14 10.03 -10.47 -3.49
CA MET A 14 8.73 -9.81 -3.29
C MET A 14 8.84 -8.29 -3.49
N ILE A 15 7.72 -7.62 -3.75
CA ILE A 15 7.65 -6.16 -3.82
C ILE A 15 6.97 -5.64 -2.55
N LEU A 16 7.63 -4.75 -1.82
CA LEU A 16 7.02 -4.01 -0.73
C LEU A 16 6.21 -2.85 -1.30
N TRP A 17 4.95 -2.79 -0.92
CA TRP A 17 3.96 -1.88 -1.48
C TRP A 17 3.05 -1.32 -0.37
N VAL A 18 2.18 -0.38 -0.72
CA VAL A 18 1.14 0.14 0.18
C VAL A 18 -0.23 -0.18 -0.42
N PRO A 19 -1.22 -0.66 0.36
CA PRO A 19 -2.51 -1.06 -0.20
C PRO A 19 -3.29 0.14 -0.75
N THR A 20 -3.14 1.32 -0.13
CA THR A 20 -3.87 2.54 -0.48
C THR A 20 -3.02 3.78 -0.17
N PRO A 21 -3.22 4.90 -0.88
CA PRO A 21 -2.55 6.17 -0.58
C PRO A 21 -3.14 6.90 0.65
N HIS A 22 -4.08 6.28 1.37
CA HIS A 22 -4.78 6.85 2.53
C HIS A 22 -5.06 5.76 3.58
N LYS A 23 -5.50 6.17 4.78
CA LYS A 23 -6.07 5.26 5.80
C LYS A 23 -7.56 5.05 5.58
N ALA A 24 -8.27 4.47 6.54
CA ALA A 24 -9.73 4.36 6.45
C ALA A 24 -10.32 5.75 6.20
N VAL A 25 -10.90 5.95 5.01
CA VAL A 25 -11.53 7.22 4.62
C VAL A 25 -12.90 7.34 5.26
N PRO A 26 -13.44 8.57 5.39
CA PRO A 26 -14.80 8.78 5.84
C PRO A 26 -15.81 8.00 4.99
N PHE A 27 -17.00 7.78 5.57
CA PHE A 27 -18.09 7.11 4.90
C PHE A 27 -18.36 7.72 3.51
N ASP A 28 -18.48 6.85 2.50
CA ASP A 28 -18.77 7.22 1.10
C ASP A 28 -17.72 8.14 0.44
N LYS A 29 -16.45 8.07 0.89
CA LYS A 29 -15.31 8.83 0.31
C LYS A 29 -14.23 7.95 -0.33
N TYR A 30 -14.46 6.64 -0.45
CA TYR A 30 -13.51 5.74 -1.12
C TYR A 30 -13.61 5.88 -2.64
N THR A 31 -12.63 6.53 -3.26
CA THR A 31 -12.69 6.94 -4.67
C THR A 31 -11.61 6.32 -5.55
N TYR A 32 -10.65 5.57 -4.99
CA TYR A 32 -9.52 5.06 -5.74
C TYR A 32 -9.08 3.64 -5.32
N LEU A 33 -9.05 2.75 -6.31
CA LEU A 33 -8.73 1.32 -6.15
C LEU A 33 -7.39 0.91 -6.81
N GLY A 34 -6.70 1.84 -7.49
CA GLY A 34 -5.60 1.48 -8.41
C GLY A 34 -4.45 0.69 -7.78
N PHE A 35 -4.13 0.95 -6.51
CA PHE A 35 -2.98 0.36 -5.83
C PHE A 35 -3.14 -1.15 -5.57
N THR A 36 -4.37 -1.64 -5.36
CA THR A 36 -4.65 -3.08 -5.25
C THR A 36 -5.16 -3.66 -6.57
N GLY A 37 -5.94 -2.89 -7.32
CA GLY A 37 -6.54 -3.32 -8.60
C GLY A 37 -5.50 -3.69 -9.66
N LEU A 38 -4.33 -3.04 -9.65
CA LEU A 38 -3.23 -3.37 -10.56
C LEU A 38 -2.83 -4.85 -10.48
N PHE A 39 -2.67 -5.38 -9.26
CA PHE A 39 -2.21 -6.75 -9.03
C PHE A 39 -3.27 -7.79 -9.36
N ASN A 40 -4.55 -7.43 -9.23
CA ASN A 40 -5.65 -8.25 -9.72
C ASN A 40 -5.57 -8.43 -11.25
N MET A 41 -5.31 -7.34 -11.99
CA MET A 41 -5.27 -7.35 -13.46
C MET A 41 -4.12 -8.21 -14.01
N ILE A 42 -2.95 -8.17 -13.37
CA ILE A 42 -1.76 -8.92 -13.82
C ILE A 42 -1.67 -10.32 -13.18
N HIS A 43 -2.64 -10.68 -12.33
CA HIS A 43 -2.70 -11.94 -11.58
C HIS A 43 -1.45 -12.20 -10.75
N TRP A 44 -1.04 -11.22 -9.95
CA TRP A 44 0.04 -11.38 -8.98
C TRP A 44 -0.55 -11.52 -7.57
N PRO A 45 -0.11 -12.51 -6.78
CA PRO A 45 -0.58 -12.67 -5.42
C PRO A 45 -0.16 -11.47 -4.57
N ALA A 46 -1.05 -11.05 -3.67
CA ALA A 46 -0.83 -9.91 -2.80
C ALA A 46 -1.36 -10.20 -1.40
N LEU A 47 -0.61 -9.81 -0.37
CA LEU A 47 -0.94 -10.01 1.03
C LEU A 47 -0.87 -8.67 1.78
N ALA A 48 -1.95 -8.26 2.43
CA ALA A 48 -1.94 -7.07 3.30
C ALA A 48 -1.54 -7.48 4.73
N LEU A 49 -0.53 -6.83 5.29
CA LEU A 49 -0.02 -7.08 6.63
C LEU A 49 -0.23 -5.87 7.53
N PRO A 50 -0.84 -6.03 8.72
CA PRO A 50 -0.87 -4.97 9.71
C PRO A 50 0.54 -4.79 10.31
N LEU A 51 0.98 -3.54 10.47
CA LEU A 51 2.32 -3.26 11.01
C LEU A 51 2.37 -3.28 12.56
N GLY A 52 1.23 -3.46 13.23
CA GLY A 52 1.12 -3.21 14.68
C GLY A 52 1.33 -1.74 15.07
N MET A 53 1.45 -0.85 14.08
CA MET A 53 1.60 0.58 14.25
C MET A 53 0.27 1.29 13.99
N SER A 54 0.12 2.48 14.55
CA SER A 54 -1.05 3.33 14.32
C SER A 54 -0.62 4.74 13.95
N VAL A 55 -1.51 5.47 13.27
CA VAL A 55 -1.30 6.89 12.91
C VAL A 55 -1.06 7.71 14.16
N ASN A 56 -0.02 8.54 14.15
CA ASN A 56 0.33 9.40 15.27
C ASN A 56 0.37 10.86 14.83
N LYS A 57 -0.65 11.62 15.22
CA LYS A 57 -0.77 13.05 14.89
C LYS A 57 0.41 13.92 15.36
N ALA A 58 1.17 13.46 16.36
CA ALA A 58 2.36 14.17 16.84
C ALA A 58 3.60 13.94 15.95
N LEU A 59 3.58 12.89 15.12
CA LEU A 59 4.62 12.58 14.13
C LEU A 59 4.21 13.00 12.72
N ASP A 60 2.91 13.17 12.47
CA ASP A 60 2.38 13.54 11.16
C ASP A 60 2.64 15.02 10.88
N GLU A 61 3.72 15.29 10.14
CA GLU A 61 4.03 16.62 9.63
C GLU A 61 3.33 16.86 8.29
N TRP A 62 2.67 18.00 8.15
CA TRP A 62 2.10 18.39 6.86
C TRP A 62 3.23 18.68 5.88
N VAL A 63 3.33 17.87 4.83
CA VAL A 63 4.24 18.12 3.72
C VAL A 63 3.47 18.83 2.63
N ASP A 64 3.95 20.00 2.22
CA ASP A 64 3.35 20.80 1.15
C ASP A 64 3.67 20.20 -0.23
N VAL A 65 3.06 19.03 -0.49
CA VAL A 65 3.15 18.34 -1.78
C VAL A 65 2.04 18.86 -2.68
N VAL A 66 2.42 19.40 -3.84
CA VAL A 66 1.46 19.78 -4.89
C VAL A 66 0.90 18.51 -5.54
N PRO A 67 -0.41 18.25 -5.46
CA PRO A 67 -1.01 17.08 -6.09
C PRO A 67 -0.81 17.12 -7.61
N SER A 68 -0.45 15.98 -8.20
CA SER A 68 -0.23 15.90 -9.66
C SER A 68 -1.53 15.87 -10.47
N ASN A 69 -2.68 15.63 -9.84
CA ASN A 69 -4.00 15.61 -10.47
C ASN A 69 -5.14 15.84 -9.45
N GLU A 70 -6.36 16.02 -9.94
CA GLU A 70 -7.55 16.29 -9.13
C GLU A 70 -7.88 15.15 -8.15
N LEU A 71 -7.68 13.89 -8.56
CA LEU A 71 -7.93 12.73 -7.70
C LEU A 71 -6.98 12.71 -6.50
N GLY A 72 -5.69 12.97 -6.73
CA GLY A 72 -4.69 13.11 -5.67
C GLY A 72 -5.01 14.27 -4.74
N ALA A 73 -5.42 15.41 -5.30
CA ALA A 73 -5.84 16.58 -4.52
C ALA A 73 -7.04 16.24 -3.63
N HIS A 74 -8.03 15.51 -4.17
CA HIS A 74 -9.19 15.06 -3.42
C HIS A 74 -8.80 14.12 -2.27
N ILE A 75 -7.99 13.10 -2.54
CA ILE A 75 -7.52 12.14 -1.51
C ILE A 75 -6.74 12.86 -0.41
N GLN A 76 -5.83 13.76 -0.77
CA GLN A 76 -5.05 14.53 0.19
C GLN A 76 -5.95 15.44 1.04
N SER A 77 -7.00 16.02 0.45
CA SER A 77 -7.95 16.87 1.18
C SER A 77 -8.80 16.13 2.23
N LEU A 78 -8.87 14.79 2.16
CA LEU A 78 -9.60 13.98 3.14
C LEU A 78 -8.82 13.77 4.44
N TYR A 79 -7.50 14.01 4.43
CA TYR A 79 -6.66 13.72 5.57
C TYR A 79 -6.80 14.78 6.66
N ASP A 80 -7.15 14.34 7.86
CA ASP A 80 -7.19 15.15 9.07
C ASP A 80 -6.46 14.41 10.20
N PRO A 81 -5.35 14.94 10.75
CA PRO A 81 -4.54 14.26 11.76
C PRO A 81 -5.33 13.86 13.02
N GLU A 82 -6.31 14.67 13.42
CA GLU A 82 -7.08 14.43 14.65
C GLU A 82 -8.03 13.23 14.49
N THR A 83 -8.79 13.16 13.41
CA THR A 83 -9.71 12.03 13.15
C THR A 83 -8.98 10.75 12.72
N TYR A 84 -7.78 10.87 12.16
CA TYR A 84 -7.01 9.71 11.70
C TYR A 84 -6.11 9.11 12.78
N HIS A 85 -5.85 9.83 13.87
CA HIS A 85 -5.01 9.36 14.97
C HIS A 85 -5.52 8.03 15.54
N GLY A 86 -4.62 7.07 15.75
CA GLY A 86 -4.95 5.75 16.29
C GLY A 86 -5.48 4.74 15.25
N LEU A 87 -5.71 5.15 14.00
CA LEU A 87 -6.04 4.20 12.93
C LEU A 87 -4.84 3.29 12.61
N PRO A 88 -5.06 2.01 12.31
CA PRO A 88 -3.97 1.05 12.07
C PRO A 88 -3.22 1.35 10.76
N LEU A 89 -1.93 1.06 10.77
CA LEU A 89 -1.09 1.07 9.57
C LEU A 89 -0.93 -0.34 9.01
N SER A 90 -0.88 -0.44 7.69
CA SER A 90 -0.62 -1.69 6.98
C SER A 90 0.28 -1.44 5.77
N VAL A 91 0.96 -2.51 5.37
CA VAL A 91 1.70 -2.60 4.10
C VAL A 91 1.12 -3.75 3.29
N GLN A 92 1.50 -3.81 2.02
CA GLN A 92 1.14 -4.89 1.13
C GLN A 92 2.41 -5.54 0.59
N LEU A 93 2.49 -6.86 0.68
CA LEU A 93 3.54 -7.64 0.03
C LEU A 93 2.96 -8.19 -1.27
N ILE A 94 3.70 -8.03 -2.37
CA ILE A 94 3.32 -8.59 -3.67
C ILE A 94 4.31 -9.69 -4.05
N GLY A 95 3.78 -10.86 -4.38
CA GLY A 95 4.54 -11.98 -4.90
C GLY A 95 4.43 -12.08 -6.41
N ARG A 96 5.26 -12.94 -7.00
CA ARG A 96 5.17 -13.26 -8.41
C ARG A 96 3.98 -14.18 -8.67
N ARG A 97 3.42 -14.13 -9.88
CA ARG A 97 2.40 -15.10 -10.32
C ARG A 97 2.85 -16.54 -10.04
N PHE A 98 2.01 -17.32 -9.36
CA PHE A 98 2.24 -18.70 -8.93
C PHE A 98 3.34 -18.90 -7.86
N GLU A 99 3.71 -17.84 -7.13
CA GLU A 99 4.64 -17.92 -5.99
C GLU A 99 3.93 -17.61 -4.65
N ASP A 100 2.67 -18.01 -4.51
CA ASP A 100 1.83 -17.77 -3.34
C ASP A 100 2.46 -18.34 -2.04
N GLU A 101 3.01 -19.55 -2.08
CA GLU A 101 3.66 -20.19 -0.93
C GLU A 101 4.93 -19.45 -0.51
N LYS A 102 5.69 -18.92 -1.47
CA LYS A 102 6.87 -18.10 -1.20
C LYS A 102 6.46 -16.78 -0.53
N LEU A 103 5.40 -16.14 -1.03
CA LEU A 103 4.87 -14.91 -0.42
C LEU A 103 4.41 -15.14 1.02
N LEU A 104 3.72 -16.26 1.29
CA LEU A 104 3.31 -16.64 2.65
C LEU A 104 4.51 -16.92 3.56
N ALA A 105 5.52 -17.62 3.06
CA ALA A 105 6.75 -17.88 3.83
C ALA A 105 7.50 -16.59 4.18
N ILE A 106 7.54 -15.62 3.25
CA ILE A 106 8.13 -14.31 3.53
C ILE A 106 7.28 -13.56 4.56
N ALA A 107 5.96 -13.57 4.42
CA ALA A 107 5.05 -12.91 5.35
C ALA A 107 5.21 -13.41 6.79
N ASP A 108 5.33 -14.73 6.99
CA ASP A 108 5.59 -15.34 8.30
C ASP A 108 6.90 -14.86 8.95
N LYS A 109 7.90 -14.46 8.14
CA LYS A 109 9.18 -13.93 8.65
C LYS A 109 9.14 -12.46 9.02
N VAL A 110 8.21 -11.70 8.46
CA VAL A 110 8.12 -10.25 8.66
C VAL A 110 6.95 -9.82 9.56
N SER A 111 6.02 -10.73 9.87
CA SER A 111 4.89 -10.52 10.78
C SER A 111 5.29 -10.58 12.25
#